data_AF-A0A533RW64-F1
#
_entry.id   AF-A0A533RW64-F1
#
_cell.length_a   1.000
_cell.length_b   1.000
_cell.length_c   1.000
_cell.angle_alpha   90.00
_cell.angle_beta   90.00
_cell.angle_gamma   90.00
#
_symmetry.space_group_name_H-M   'P 1'
#
loop_
_entity.id
_entity.type
_entity.pdbx_description
1 polymer ?
#
loop_
_entity_poly.entity_id
_entity_poly.type
_entity_poly.pdbx_seq_one_letter_code
_entity_poly.pdbx_strand_id
1 'polypeptide(L)'
;MRAARAARACCVAALALVLAAPGAAPALGHAQTQASGLRGAIASALHGRSLRFNRAESAVSDANARLRGECAGVQGAGGDVTAVLSFLALSDEALAEAVSTEADAATQFAAVPDAPDRRAAFAAARETARRAVGHLRNARQLTLRAAAELTRVCEGLRAGSAP
;
A
#
# COMPACT_ATOMS: atom_id res chain seq x y z
N MET A 1 -23.39 -0.25 15.90
CA MET A 1 -22.35 -1.08 15.23
C MET A 1 -22.97 -1.79 14.03
N ARG A 2 -22.69 -1.33 12.79
CA ARG A 2 -22.82 -2.06 11.49
C ARG A 2 -22.83 -1.02 10.36
N ALA A 3 -21.65 -0.54 9.96
CA ALA A 3 -21.47 0.27 8.76
C ALA A 3 -20.05 0.08 8.22
N ALA A 4 -19.75 -1.08 7.65
CA ALA A 4 -18.46 -1.31 6.98
C ALA A 4 -18.48 -2.56 6.07
N ARG A 5 -19.39 -2.62 5.09
CA ARG A 5 -19.31 -3.60 3.99
C ARG A 5 -19.88 -3.00 2.70
N ALA A 6 -19.26 -1.96 2.17
CA ALA A 6 -19.59 -1.43 0.85
C ALA A 6 -18.36 -0.78 0.19
N ALA A 7 -17.31 -1.56 -0.05
CA ALA A 7 -16.14 -1.12 -0.84
C ALA A 7 -15.40 -2.32 -1.47
N ARG A 8 -16.14 -3.32 -1.96
CA ARG A 8 -15.61 -4.49 -2.66
C ARG A 8 -16.37 -4.74 -3.96
N ALA A 9 -16.50 -3.73 -4.81
CA ALA A 9 -16.99 -3.92 -6.18
C ALA A 9 -16.63 -2.69 -7.02
N CYS A 10 -15.44 -2.64 -7.63
CA CYS A 10 -15.22 -1.67 -8.71
C CYS A 10 -14.11 -1.99 -9.73
N CYS A 11 -13.51 -3.19 -9.77
CA CYS A 11 -12.36 -3.42 -10.67
C CYS A 11 -12.31 -4.77 -11.40
N VAL A 12 -13.42 -5.49 -11.60
CA VAL A 12 -13.36 -6.79 -12.32
C VAL A 12 -14.18 -6.85 -13.61
N ALA A 13 -14.98 -5.84 -13.96
CA ALA A 13 -15.83 -5.90 -15.14
C ALA A 13 -15.28 -5.05 -16.30
N ALA A 14 -14.25 -5.53 -16.99
CA ALA A 14 -13.89 -5.02 -18.32
C ALA A 14 -13.02 -6.03 -19.09
N LEU A 15 -13.50 -7.27 -19.26
CA LEU A 15 -12.89 -8.19 -20.23
C LEU A 15 -13.95 -9.14 -20.78
N ALA A 16 -14.81 -8.64 -21.66
CA ALA A 16 -15.73 -9.45 -22.46
C ALA A 16 -15.30 -9.38 -23.93
N LEU A 17 -15.09 -10.56 -24.49
CA LEU A 17 -14.66 -10.92 -25.85
C LEU A 17 -15.49 -10.25 -26.96
N VAL A 18 -14.83 -9.89 -28.06
CA VAL A 18 -15.45 -9.73 -29.39
C VAL A 18 -14.89 -10.81 -30.32
N LEU A 19 -15.79 -11.53 -31.00
CA LEU A 19 -15.50 -12.60 -31.97
C LEU A 19 -16.30 -12.37 -33.27
N ALA A 20 -15.66 -12.72 -34.41
CA ALA A 20 -16.15 -12.80 -35.81
C ALA A 20 -16.19 -11.47 -36.61
N ALA A 21 -15.81 -11.35 -37.90
CA ALA A 21 -15.50 -12.27 -39.01
C ALA A 21 -14.59 -11.54 -40.08
N PRO A 22 -14.15 -12.19 -41.19
CA PRO A 22 -12.93 -11.82 -41.92
C PRO A 22 -13.11 -10.88 -43.11
N GLY A 23 -12.25 -9.85 -43.18
CA GLY A 23 -11.92 -9.07 -44.36
C GLY A 23 -10.46 -8.63 -44.25
N ALA A 24 -9.62 -9.08 -45.17
CA ALA A 24 -8.17 -8.89 -45.10
C ALA A 24 -7.76 -7.41 -45.30
N ALA A 25 -6.93 -6.93 -44.36
CA ALA A 25 -6.39 -5.57 -44.16
C ALA A 25 -7.41 -4.51 -43.67
N PRO A 26 -7.51 -4.31 -42.33
CA PRO A 26 -6.54 -3.47 -41.60
C PRO A 26 -6.18 -4.04 -40.21
N ALA A 27 -5.42 -5.14 -40.17
CA ALA A 27 -5.07 -5.81 -38.91
C ALA A 27 -4.08 -5.01 -38.04
N LEU A 28 -3.18 -4.23 -38.65
CA LEU A 28 -2.17 -3.45 -37.92
C LEU A 28 -2.75 -2.24 -37.18
N GLY A 29 -3.71 -1.52 -37.79
CA GLY A 29 -4.37 -0.36 -37.15
C GLY A 29 -5.23 -0.74 -35.95
N HIS A 30 -5.89 -1.90 -35.99
CA HIS A 30 -6.69 -2.42 -34.88
C HIS A 30 -5.81 -2.85 -33.69
N ALA A 31 -4.69 -3.54 -33.95
CA ALA A 31 -3.76 -3.94 -32.90
C ALA A 31 -3.11 -2.75 -32.19
N GLN A 32 -2.75 -1.69 -32.94
CA GLN A 32 -2.15 -0.48 -32.36
C GLN A 32 -3.16 0.35 -31.56
N THR A 33 -4.41 0.42 -32.02
CA THR A 33 -5.51 1.05 -31.27
C THR A 33 -5.79 0.32 -29.95
N GLN A 34 -5.79 -1.02 -29.97
CA GLN A 34 -5.98 -1.85 -28.77
C GLN A 34 -4.84 -1.68 -27.75
N ALA A 35 -3.58 -1.62 -28.20
CA ALA A 35 -2.43 -1.41 -27.33
C ALA A 35 -2.46 -0.02 -26.66
N SER A 36 -2.82 1.03 -27.40
CA SER A 36 -2.98 2.38 -26.86
C SER A 36 -4.12 2.46 -25.84
N GLY A 37 -5.26 1.81 -26.10
CA GLY A 37 -6.36 1.71 -25.15
C GLY A 37 -5.96 1.00 -23.85
N LEU A 38 -5.20 -0.10 -23.95
CA LEU A 38 -4.69 -0.83 -22.80
C LEU A 38 -3.72 0.01 -21.96
N ARG A 39 -2.80 0.75 -22.59
CA ARG A 39 -1.89 1.68 -21.89
C ARG A 39 -2.68 2.74 -21.11
N GLY A 40 -3.70 3.34 -21.71
CA GLY A 40 -4.55 4.33 -21.04
C GLY A 40 -5.30 3.73 -19.83
N ALA A 41 -5.85 2.54 -19.98
CA ALA A 41 -6.53 1.83 -18.89
C ALA A 41 -5.58 1.50 -17.72
N ILE A 42 -4.36 1.03 -18.03
CA ILE A 42 -3.33 0.75 -17.02
C ILE A 42 -2.90 2.03 -16.31
N ALA A 43 -2.66 3.12 -17.05
CA ALA A 43 -2.26 4.41 -16.45
C ALA A 43 -3.32 4.94 -15.47
N SER A 44 -4.59 4.90 -15.85
CA SER A 44 -5.71 5.29 -14.97
C SER A 44 -5.80 4.41 -13.73
N ALA A 45 -5.68 3.08 -13.88
CA ALA A 45 -5.70 2.14 -12.77
C ALA A 45 -4.51 2.36 -11.81
N LEU A 46 -3.31 2.60 -12.34
CA LEU A 46 -2.11 2.91 -11.58
C LEU A 46 -2.24 4.23 -10.81
N HIS A 47 -2.79 5.27 -11.44
CA HIS A 47 -3.03 6.54 -10.77
C HIS A 47 -3.96 6.38 -9.56
N GLY A 48 -5.12 5.74 -9.75
CA GLY A 48 -6.06 5.49 -8.66
C GLY A 48 -5.48 4.61 -7.55
N ARG A 49 -4.61 3.66 -7.90
CA ARG A 49 -3.89 2.83 -6.94
C ARG A 49 -2.87 3.63 -6.13
N SER A 50 -2.02 4.40 -6.80
CA SER A 50 -0.99 5.25 -6.18
C SER A 50 -1.62 6.21 -5.17
N LEU A 51 -2.74 6.87 -5.52
CA LEU A 51 -3.45 7.74 -4.58
C LEU A 51 -3.87 7.03 -3.29
N ARG A 52 -4.38 5.79 -3.39
CA ARG A 52 -4.78 5.01 -2.20
C ARG A 52 -3.58 4.54 -1.39
N PHE A 53 -2.51 4.13 -2.07
CA PHE A 53 -1.28 3.70 -1.42
C PHE A 53 -0.65 4.87 -0.65
N ASN A 54 -0.45 6.01 -1.31
CA ASN A 54 0.14 7.22 -0.72
C ASN A 54 -0.67 7.70 0.48
N ARG A 55 -2.01 7.75 0.39
CA ARG A 55 -2.85 8.13 1.54
C ARG A 55 -2.65 7.20 2.74
N ALA A 56 -2.49 5.90 2.50
CA ALA A 56 -2.31 4.93 3.57
C ALA A 56 -0.88 4.98 4.15
N GLU A 57 0.12 5.19 3.30
CA GLU A 57 1.51 5.44 3.69
C GLU A 57 1.61 6.70 4.57
N SER A 58 1.06 7.83 4.12
CA SER A 58 1.11 9.09 4.86
C SER A 58 0.38 8.97 6.20
N ALA A 59 -0.75 8.25 6.26
CA ALA A 59 -1.46 8.02 7.51
C ALA A 59 -0.64 7.24 8.56
N VAL A 60 0.19 6.28 8.13
CA VAL A 60 1.08 5.54 9.03
C VAL A 60 2.28 6.41 9.41
N SER A 61 2.87 7.12 8.46
CA SER A 61 3.98 8.06 8.70
C SER A 61 3.61 9.14 9.73
N ASP A 62 2.46 9.80 9.54
CA ASP A 62 1.94 10.79 10.49
C ASP A 62 1.68 10.21 11.88
N ALA A 63 1.21 8.95 11.94
CA ALA A 63 1.00 8.27 13.22
C ALA A 63 2.33 7.97 13.93
N ASN A 64 3.35 7.52 13.20
CA ASN A 64 4.69 7.31 13.76
C ASN A 64 5.28 8.63 14.28
N ALA A 65 5.14 9.72 13.52
CA ALA A 65 5.60 11.05 13.93
C ALA A 65 4.92 11.54 15.22
N ARG A 66 3.59 11.38 15.33
CA ARG A 66 2.84 11.72 16.56
C ARG A 66 3.32 10.91 17.76
N LEU A 67 3.43 9.59 17.62
CA LEU A 67 3.88 8.72 18.71
C LEU A 67 5.29 9.07 19.20
N ARG A 68 6.20 9.47 18.30
CA ARG A 68 7.53 9.97 18.69
C ARG A 68 7.44 11.24 19.53
N GLY A 69 6.56 12.16 19.16
CA GLY A 69 6.29 13.36 19.95
C GLY A 69 5.79 13.04 21.36
N GLU A 70 4.88 12.07 21.48
CA GLU A 70 4.37 11.60 22.78
C GLU A 70 5.45 10.90 23.61
N CYS A 71 6.32 10.11 22.98
CA CYS A 71 7.45 9.45 23.65
C CYS A 71 8.38 10.46 24.34
N ALA A 72 8.63 11.62 23.73
CA ALA A 72 9.46 12.67 24.33
C ALA A 72 8.84 13.19 25.65
N GLY A 73 7.52 13.34 25.70
CA GLY A 73 6.81 13.73 26.92
C GLY A 73 6.89 12.66 28.01
N VAL A 74 6.70 11.39 27.65
CA VAL A 74 6.78 10.25 28.59
C VAL A 74 8.20 10.06 29.12
N GLN A 75 9.20 10.20 28.27
CA GLN A 75 10.61 10.12 28.67
C GLN A 75 10.99 11.28 29.61
N GLY A 76 10.49 12.49 29.38
CA GLY A 76 10.66 13.62 30.29
C GLY A 76 10.04 13.40 31.68
N ALA A 77 9.00 12.56 31.77
CA ALA A 77 8.39 12.12 33.02
C ALA A 77 9.09 10.88 33.65
N GLY A 78 10.23 10.45 33.10
CA GLY A 78 11.00 9.31 33.59
C GLY A 78 10.56 7.94 33.09
N GLY A 79 9.65 7.87 32.10
CA GLY A 79 9.24 6.61 31.48
C GLY A 79 10.28 6.05 30.51
N ASP A 80 10.43 4.72 30.50
CA ASP A 80 11.25 4.03 29.49
C ASP A 80 10.43 3.80 28.20
N VAL A 81 10.85 4.46 27.12
CA VAL A 81 10.21 4.39 25.80
C VAL A 81 10.99 3.54 24.80
N THR A 82 12.03 2.82 25.22
CA THR A 82 12.94 2.08 24.34
C THR A 82 12.21 1.08 23.44
N ALA A 83 11.29 0.29 24.00
CA ALA A 83 10.49 -0.67 23.24
C ALA A 83 9.57 0.01 22.23
N VAL A 84 8.97 1.16 22.60
CA VAL A 84 8.11 1.95 21.70
C VAL A 84 8.91 2.45 20.49
N LEU A 85 10.08 3.05 20.74
CA LEU A 85 10.96 3.56 19.69
C LEU A 85 11.47 2.45 18.76
N SER A 86 11.74 1.26 19.30
CA SER A 86 12.11 0.09 18.50
C SER A 86 10.99 -0.33 17.53
N PHE A 87 9.74 -0.41 18.00
CA PHE A 87 8.61 -0.71 17.10
C PHE A 87 8.39 0.38 16.03
N LEU A 88 8.62 1.65 16.37
CA LEU A 88 8.52 2.75 15.41
C LEU A 88 9.62 2.70 14.35
N ALA A 89 10.84 2.32 14.71
CA ALA A 89 11.94 2.11 13.76
C ALA A 89 11.61 0.97 12.78
N LEU A 90 11.17 -0.18 13.29
CA LEU A 90 10.73 -1.31 12.44
C LEU A 90 9.53 -0.94 11.54
N SER A 91 8.63 -0.08 12.03
CA SER A 91 7.51 0.42 11.22
C SER A 91 8.00 1.27 10.05
N ASP A 92 9.00 2.13 10.26
CA ASP A 92 9.58 2.97 9.20
C ASP A 92 10.35 2.12 8.17
N GLU A 93 11.08 1.10 8.60
CA GLU A 93 11.72 0.14 7.69
C GLU A 93 10.68 -0.57 6.80
N ALA A 94 9.59 -1.06 7.40
CA ALA A 94 8.50 -1.68 6.66
C ALA A 94 7.77 -0.70 5.72
N LEU A 95 7.69 0.59 6.05
CA LEU A 95 7.18 1.62 5.14
C LEU A 95 8.11 1.83 3.96
N ALA A 96 9.42 1.93 4.19
CA ALA A 96 10.41 2.11 3.13
C ALA A 96 10.37 0.92 2.15
N GLU A 97 10.31 -0.32 2.66
CA GLU A 97 10.12 -1.53 1.85
C GLU A 97 8.81 -1.48 1.04
N ALA A 98 7.71 -1.03 1.67
CA ALA A 98 6.42 -0.92 1.01
C ALA A 98 6.48 0.07 -0.18
N VAL A 99 7.08 1.24 0.03
CA VAL A 99 7.23 2.29 -1.02
C VAL A 99 8.12 1.80 -2.15
N SER A 100 9.26 1.17 -1.84
CA SER A 100 10.15 0.61 -2.87
C SER A 100 9.42 -0.46 -3.70
N THR A 101 8.78 -1.42 -3.04
CA THR A 101 8.05 -2.51 -3.71
C THR A 101 6.86 -2.00 -4.52
N GLU A 102 6.22 -0.91 -4.06
CA GLU A 102 5.14 -0.24 -4.80
C GLU A 102 5.63 0.37 -6.11
N ALA A 103 6.78 1.05 -6.09
CA ALA A 103 7.41 1.62 -7.27
C ALA A 103 7.79 0.54 -8.29
N ASP A 104 8.33 -0.59 -7.81
CA ASP A 104 8.63 -1.75 -8.65
C ASP A 104 7.36 -2.32 -9.30
N ALA A 105 6.28 -2.48 -8.52
CA ALA A 105 5.01 -2.95 -9.04
C ALA A 105 4.44 -2.00 -10.10
N ALA A 106 4.52 -0.68 -9.89
CA ALA A 106 4.07 0.31 -10.85
C ALA A 106 4.86 0.23 -12.17
N THR A 107 6.18 0.08 -12.07
CA THR A 107 7.07 -0.13 -13.23
C THR A 107 6.70 -1.42 -13.99
N GLN A 108 6.47 -2.53 -13.27
CA GLN A 108 6.07 -3.80 -13.88
C GLN A 108 4.72 -3.69 -14.59
N PHE A 109 3.73 -3.01 -14.01
CA PHE A 109 2.44 -2.77 -14.66
C PHE A 109 2.57 -1.92 -15.93
N ALA A 110 3.41 -0.88 -15.91
CA ALA A 110 3.64 -0.03 -17.07
C ALA A 110 4.24 -0.79 -18.26
N ALA A 111 5.04 -1.84 -17.99
CA ALA A 111 5.66 -2.68 -19.01
C ALA A 111 4.74 -3.78 -19.58
N VAL A 112 3.57 -4.06 -18.98
CA VAL A 112 2.65 -5.13 -19.42
C VAL A 112 2.25 -5.06 -20.90
N PRO A 113 1.92 -3.89 -21.48
CA PRO A 113 1.48 -3.79 -22.88
C PRO A 113 2.49 -4.31 -23.89
N ASP A 114 3.78 -4.17 -23.57
CA ASP A 114 4.91 -4.48 -24.43
C ASP A 114 5.51 -5.88 -24.12
N ALA A 115 4.99 -6.58 -23.11
CA ALA A 115 5.44 -7.92 -22.74
C ALA A 115 5.01 -8.99 -23.78
N PRO A 116 5.86 -9.99 -24.06
CA PRO A 116 5.53 -11.09 -24.97
C PRO A 116 4.37 -11.96 -24.45
N ASP A 117 4.34 -12.24 -23.14
CA ASP A 117 3.18 -12.81 -22.44
C ASP A 117 2.62 -11.80 -21.44
N ARG A 118 1.59 -11.08 -21.89
CA ARG A 118 0.91 -10.05 -21.08
C ARG A 118 0.23 -10.61 -19.85
N ARG A 119 -0.28 -11.85 -19.92
CA ARG A 119 -1.00 -12.48 -18.78
C ARG A 119 -0.03 -12.81 -17.67
N ALA A 120 1.10 -13.43 -18.02
CA ALA A 120 2.17 -13.72 -17.07
C ALA A 120 2.75 -12.43 -16.47
N ALA A 121 3.04 -11.41 -17.30
CA ALA A 121 3.56 -10.13 -16.83
C ALA A 121 2.60 -9.42 -15.86
N PHE A 122 1.30 -9.40 -16.17
CA PHE A 122 0.29 -8.82 -15.30
C PHE A 122 0.17 -9.59 -13.96
N ALA A 123 0.24 -10.92 -13.99
CA ALA A 123 0.20 -11.74 -12.79
C ALA A 123 1.42 -11.45 -11.88
N ALA A 124 2.61 -11.30 -12.46
CA ALA A 124 3.83 -10.94 -11.74
C ALA A 124 3.72 -9.54 -11.10
N ALA A 125 3.30 -8.53 -11.87
CA ALA A 125 3.09 -7.17 -11.37
C ALA A 125 2.10 -7.12 -10.20
N ARG A 126 1.01 -7.90 -10.30
CA ARG A 126 0.00 -8.03 -9.25
C ARG A 126 0.55 -8.67 -7.99
N GLU A 127 1.45 -9.63 -8.10
CA GLU A 127 2.07 -10.27 -6.93
C GLU A 127 3.03 -9.31 -6.22
N THR A 128 3.86 -8.57 -6.95
CA THR A 128 4.69 -7.49 -6.39
C THR A 128 3.83 -6.43 -5.69
N ALA A 129 2.71 -6.03 -6.29
CA ALA A 129 1.75 -5.11 -5.67
C ALA A 129 1.15 -5.65 -4.36
N ARG A 130 0.87 -6.95 -4.27
CA ARG A 130 0.38 -7.57 -3.03
C ARG A 130 1.43 -7.55 -1.93
N ARG A 131 2.70 -7.80 -2.28
CA ARG A 131 3.82 -7.70 -1.34
C ARG A 131 3.93 -6.29 -0.78
N ALA A 132 3.90 -5.25 -1.63
CA ALA A 132 3.89 -3.85 -1.18
C ALA A 132 2.79 -3.55 -0.14
N VAL A 133 1.56 -4.02 -0.39
CA VAL A 133 0.43 -3.89 0.57
C VAL A 133 0.68 -4.71 1.85
N GLY A 134 1.36 -5.85 1.74
CA GLY A 134 1.81 -6.66 2.88
C GLY A 134 2.74 -5.88 3.80
N HIS A 135 3.80 -5.27 3.24
CA HIS A 135 4.74 -4.42 3.99
C HIS A 135 4.01 -3.23 4.66
N LEU A 136 3.12 -2.54 3.93
CA LEU A 136 2.34 -1.43 4.49
C LEU A 136 1.43 -1.86 5.65
N ARG A 137 0.82 -3.06 5.56
CA ARG A 137 0.04 -3.62 6.67
C ARG A 137 0.92 -3.97 7.86
N ASN A 138 2.12 -4.51 7.63
CA ASN A 138 3.08 -4.81 8.68
C ASN A 138 3.49 -3.53 9.43
N ALA A 139 3.86 -2.47 8.70
CA ALA A 139 4.15 -1.16 9.27
C ALA A 139 3.02 -0.66 10.17
N ARG A 140 1.77 -0.70 9.67
CA ARG A 140 0.60 -0.32 10.47
C ARG A 140 0.45 -1.14 11.76
N GLN A 141 0.71 -2.45 11.72
CA GLN A 141 0.65 -3.28 12.94
C GLN A 141 1.74 -2.93 13.94
N LEU A 142 2.95 -2.62 13.48
CA LEU A 142 4.06 -2.17 14.32
C LEU A 142 3.74 -0.83 14.99
N THR A 143 3.15 0.12 14.25
CA THR A 143 2.65 1.39 14.81
C THR A 143 1.60 1.17 15.91
N LEU A 144 0.66 0.24 15.71
CA LEU A 144 -0.35 -0.07 16.72
C LEU A 144 0.26 -0.74 17.97
N ARG A 145 1.28 -1.59 17.79
CA ARG A 145 2.04 -2.17 18.90
C ARG A 145 2.80 -1.10 19.68
N ALA A 146 3.43 -0.15 18.99
CA ALA A 146 4.09 0.99 19.62
C ALA A 146 3.11 1.80 20.48
N ALA A 147 1.91 2.12 19.95
CA ALA A 147 0.89 2.85 20.70
C ALA A 147 0.40 2.08 21.95
N ALA A 148 0.17 0.77 21.82
CA ALA A 148 -0.21 -0.07 22.96
C ALA A 148 0.89 -0.12 24.02
N GLU A 149 2.15 -0.19 23.61
CA GLU A 149 3.29 -0.20 24.53
C GLU A 149 3.45 1.14 25.25
N LEU A 150 3.30 2.26 24.54
CA LEU A 150 3.31 3.59 25.15
C LEU A 150 2.21 3.76 26.19
N THR A 151 1.03 3.19 25.94
CA THR A 151 -0.09 3.19 26.89
C THR A 151 0.30 2.45 28.19
N ARG A 152 0.96 1.29 28.08
CA ARG A 152 1.43 0.53 29.26
C ARG A 152 2.47 1.30 30.06
N VAL A 153 3.42 1.96 29.40
CA VAL A 153 4.44 2.79 30.07
C VAL A 153 3.76 3.91 30.87
N CYS A 154 2.80 4.61 30.24
CA CYS A 154 2.02 5.66 30.91
C CYS A 154 1.24 5.14 32.13
N GLU A 155 0.63 3.96 32.04
CA GLU A 155 -0.08 3.34 33.16
C GLU A 155 0.87 2.97 34.31
N GLY A 156 2.06 2.45 33.99
CA GLY A 156 3.10 2.15 34.97
C GLY A 156 3.56 3.39 35.75
N LEU A 157 3.78 4.52 35.05
CA LEU A 157 4.14 5.79 35.67
C LEU A 157 3.04 6.31 36.62
N ARG A 158 1.77 6.20 36.22
CA ARG A 158 0.64 6.62 37.06
C ARG A 158 0.51 5.78 38.32
N ALA A 159 0.70 4.46 38.22
CA ALA A 159 0.64 3.55 39.36
C ALA A 159 1.78 3.79 40.36
N GLY A 160 3.00 4.05 39.86
CA GLY A 160 4.16 4.37 40.71
C GLY A 160 4.12 5.75 41.37
N SER A 161 3.21 6.63 40.93
CA SER A 161 3.04 7.99 41.46
C SER A 161 1.91 8.09 42.51
N ALA A 162 1.26 6.97 42.86
CA ALA A 162 0.25 6.94 43.91
C ALA A 162 0.92 7.00 45.30
N PRO A 163 0.56 7.97 46.18
CA PRO A 163 1.18 8.16 47.50
C PRO A 163 0.81 7.09 48.52
#